data_AF-A0A9D1PCM6-F1
#
_entry.id   AF-A0A9D1PCM6-F1
#
_cell.length_a   1.000
_cell.length_b   1.000
_cell.length_c   1.000
_cell.angle_alpha   90.00
_cell.angle_beta   90.00
_cell.angle_gamma   90.00
#
_symmetry.space_group_name_H-M   'P 1'
#
loop_
_entity.id
_entity.type
_entity.pdbx_description
1 polymer ?
#
loop_
_entity_poly.entity_id
_entity_poly.type
_entity_poly.pdbx_seq_one_letter_code
_entity_poly.pdbx_strand_id
1 'polypeptide(L)'
;MLDWLFDLLSGKTLVKFGFDCWNSLSGVAMTLLGSTPAQVADGTLWNVSMNLVTVMKIVGASLFNLLFFVNFCKNSANLRDNQTLETIVTMFIRVILGNVLLLNFNTIINGLAEIMQAVFFIVAPDGTGSIALQGDSVDDWFWDYDADSMMLSLILSMVFLLVALAVGLLLILHVYGLFIKVFFYIVVGPLAIATVPGPEGAAKSAESWFKTFLCALGEFAGTALVLRFCSAMINGSGFIIPVPDNLLVYESLWNIGQCMLVMFLAILSVKTVDSMIRRSFGF
;
A
#
# COMPACT_ATOMS: atom_id res chain seq x y z
N MET A 1 17.50 32.46 -30.78
CA MET A 1 17.76 31.19 -31.53
C MET A 1 18.51 30.15 -30.68
N LEU A 2 18.74 30.41 -29.39
CA LEU A 2 19.34 29.44 -28.44
C LEU A 2 18.47 29.28 -27.18
N ASP A 3 17.21 29.65 -27.28
CA ASP A 3 16.31 29.85 -26.15
C ASP A 3 16.04 28.50 -25.43
N TRP A 4 16.02 27.39 -26.18
CA TRP A 4 15.97 26.03 -25.64
C TRP A 4 17.23 25.64 -24.82
N LEU A 5 18.41 26.15 -25.19
CA LEU A 5 19.65 25.89 -24.46
C LEU A 5 19.68 26.73 -23.19
N PHE A 6 19.20 27.97 -23.24
CA PHE A 6 19.05 28.80 -22.04
C PHE A 6 17.99 28.25 -21.07
N ASP A 7 16.88 27.70 -21.57
CA ASP A 7 15.89 27.00 -20.74
C ASP A 7 16.45 25.71 -20.12
N LEU A 8 17.31 24.99 -20.85
CA LEU A 8 17.98 23.81 -20.32
C LEU A 8 19.03 24.18 -19.27
N LEU A 9 19.89 25.16 -19.56
CA LEU A 9 20.97 25.60 -18.68
C LEU A 9 20.47 26.38 -17.48
N SER A 10 19.29 27.01 -17.54
CA SER A 10 18.63 27.61 -16.38
C SER A 10 18.01 26.56 -15.45
N GLY A 11 17.89 25.30 -15.91
CA GLY A 11 17.30 24.20 -15.16
C GLY A 11 15.77 24.08 -15.31
N LYS A 12 15.13 25.07 -15.94
CA LYS A 12 13.69 25.15 -16.15
C LYS A 12 13.11 23.91 -16.83
N THR A 13 13.74 23.46 -17.92
CA THR A 13 13.30 22.24 -18.64
C THR A 13 13.41 20.99 -17.77
N LEU A 14 14.43 20.90 -16.93
CA LEU A 14 14.66 19.74 -16.05
C LEU A 14 13.62 19.68 -14.92
N VAL A 15 13.23 20.84 -14.37
CA VAL A 15 12.14 20.91 -13.39
C VAL A 15 10.82 20.48 -14.02
N LYS A 16 10.46 21.00 -15.21
CA LYS A 16 9.24 20.56 -15.91
C LYS A 16 9.23 19.04 -16.13
N PHE A 17 10.36 18.48 -16.59
CA PHE A 17 10.48 17.03 -16.75
C PHE A 17 10.36 16.27 -15.42
N GLY A 18 10.92 16.80 -14.33
CA GLY A 18 10.78 16.21 -13.00
C GLY A 18 9.32 16.21 -12.51
N PHE A 19 8.56 17.28 -12.78
CA PHE A 19 7.12 17.33 -12.52
C PHE A 19 6.36 16.28 -13.31
N ASP A 20 6.64 16.16 -14.61
CA ASP A 20 6.02 15.16 -15.48
C ASP A 20 6.34 13.74 -15.01
N CYS A 21 7.59 13.47 -14.64
CA CYS A 21 8.01 12.20 -14.07
C CYS A 21 7.23 11.87 -12.79
N TRP A 22 7.21 12.80 -11.83
CA TRP A 22 6.49 12.59 -10.57
C TRP A 22 4.99 12.37 -10.79
N ASN A 23 4.35 13.22 -11.61
CA ASN A 23 2.92 13.16 -11.89
C ASN A 23 2.55 11.86 -12.61
N SER A 24 3.38 11.42 -13.56
CA SER A 24 3.20 10.14 -14.24
C SER A 24 3.34 8.95 -13.29
N LEU A 25 4.43 8.90 -12.50
CA LEU A 25 4.71 7.77 -11.61
C LEU A 25 3.70 7.68 -10.45
N SER A 26 3.32 8.82 -9.86
CA SER A 26 2.27 8.88 -8.83
C SER A 26 0.89 8.56 -9.39
N GLY A 27 0.59 8.98 -10.63
CA GLY A 27 -0.61 8.57 -11.36
C GLY A 27 -0.68 7.06 -11.55
N VAL A 28 0.40 6.44 -12.04
CA VAL A 28 0.50 4.97 -12.17
C VAL A 28 0.31 4.28 -10.83
N ALA A 29 0.92 4.78 -9.75
CA ALA A 29 0.74 4.22 -8.42
C ALA A 29 -0.72 4.27 -7.95
N MET A 30 -1.43 5.37 -8.20
CA MET A 30 -2.86 5.50 -7.89
C MET A 30 -3.73 4.56 -8.72
N THR A 31 -3.45 4.42 -10.03
CA THR A 31 -4.15 3.45 -10.88
C THR A 31 -3.93 2.01 -10.40
N LEU A 32 -2.70 1.67 -10.00
CA LEU A 32 -2.38 0.35 -9.45
C LEU A 32 -3.12 0.10 -8.12
N LEU A 33 -3.18 1.07 -7.21
CA LEU A 33 -3.93 0.95 -5.95
C LEU A 33 -5.43 0.74 -6.16
N GLY A 34 -6.00 1.32 -7.22
CA GLY A 34 -7.40 1.12 -7.61
C GLY A 34 -7.68 -0.17 -8.37
N SER A 35 -6.65 -0.95 -8.68
CA SER A 35 -6.79 -2.23 -9.36
C SER A 35 -7.03 -3.36 -8.35
N THR A 36 -7.80 -4.37 -8.75
CA THR A 36 -7.93 -5.59 -7.94
C THR A 36 -6.67 -6.47 -8.08
N PRO A 37 -6.36 -7.34 -7.10
CA PRO A 37 -5.25 -8.29 -7.22
C PRO A 37 -5.37 -9.17 -8.48
N ALA A 38 -6.59 -9.48 -8.93
CA ALA A 38 -6.84 -10.25 -10.14
C ALA A 38 -6.42 -9.54 -11.44
N GLN A 39 -6.31 -8.21 -11.43
CA GLN A 39 -5.94 -7.39 -12.59
C GLN A 39 -4.44 -7.09 -12.65
N VAL A 40 -3.70 -7.29 -11.56
CA VAL A 40 -2.27 -6.99 -11.50
C VAL A 40 -1.48 -7.94 -12.42
N ALA A 41 -0.56 -7.37 -13.20
CA ALA A 41 0.29 -8.10 -14.14
C ALA A 41 -0.52 -9.01 -15.09
N ASP A 42 -1.61 -8.47 -15.65
CA ASP A 42 -2.53 -9.16 -16.56
C ASP A 42 -3.16 -10.44 -15.97
N GLY A 43 -3.25 -10.51 -14.64
CA GLY A 43 -3.78 -11.65 -13.91
C GLY A 43 -2.85 -12.86 -13.84
N THR A 44 -1.62 -12.76 -14.37
CA THR A 44 -0.64 -13.86 -14.30
C THR A 44 -0.29 -14.21 -12.86
N LEU A 45 0.00 -13.20 -12.04
CA LEU A 45 0.33 -13.38 -10.63
C LEU A 45 -0.85 -13.97 -9.85
N TRP A 46 -2.06 -13.50 -10.13
CA TRP A 46 -3.29 -14.05 -9.58
C TRP A 46 -3.46 -15.53 -9.90
N ASN A 47 -3.27 -15.93 -11.15
CA ASN A 47 -3.39 -17.32 -11.58
C ASN A 47 -2.37 -18.22 -10.87
N VAL A 48 -1.11 -17.77 -10.75
CA VAL A 48 -0.08 -18.48 -10.00
C VAL A 48 -0.51 -18.66 -8.53
N SER A 49 -1.00 -17.59 -7.90
CA SER A 49 -1.46 -17.65 -6.51
C SER A 49 -2.66 -18.58 -6.33
N MET A 50 -3.66 -18.56 -7.22
CA MET A 50 -4.84 -19.45 -7.11
C MET A 50 -4.49 -20.92 -7.33
N ASN A 51 -3.52 -21.21 -8.19
CA ASN A 51 -2.99 -22.57 -8.34
C ASN A 51 -2.32 -23.04 -7.05
N LEU A 52 -1.49 -22.20 -6.43
CA LEU A 52 -0.86 -22.51 -5.14
C LEU A 52 -1.89 -22.65 -4.01
N VAL A 53 -2.92 -21.80 -3.97
CA VAL A 53 -4.03 -21.91 -3.03
C VAL A 53 -4.72 -23.27 -3.16
N THR A 54 -4.91 -23.77 -4.38
CA THR A 54 -5.53 -25.09 -4.60
C THR A 54 -4.72 -26.21 -3.97
N VAL A 55 -3.39 -26.19 -4.14
CA VAL A 55 -2.48 -27.15 -3.47
C VAL A 55 -2.54 -26.97 -1.95
N MET A 56 -2.48 -25.72 -1.46
CA MET A 56 -2.51 -25.40 -0.04
C MET A 56 -3.84 -25.78 0.62
N LYS A 57 -4.97 -25.77 -0.11
CA LYS A 57 -6.25 -26.26 0.39
C LYS A 57 -6.23 -27.77 0.65
N ILE A 58 -5.57 -28.56 -0.20
CA ILE A 58 -5.45 -30.02 -0.01
C ILE A 58 -4.58 -30.30 1.22
N VAL A 59 -3.43 -29.65 1.32
CA VAL A 59 -2.54 -29.75 2.49
C VAL A 59 -3.25 -29.27 3.75
N GLY A 60 -3.91 -28.12 3.68
CA GLY A 60 -4.67 -27.51 4.76
C GLY A 60 -5.82 -28.40 5.24
N ALA A 61 -6.59 -29.01 4.34
CA ALA A 61 -7.66 -29.95 4.72
C ALA A 61 -7.12 -31.21 5.44
N SER A 62 -5.94 -31.69 5.03
CA SER A 62 -5.28 -32.83 5.67
C SER A 62 -4.82 -32.47 7.09
N LEU A 63 -4.17 -31.30 7.23
CA LEU A 63 -3.74 -30.76 8.52
C LEU A 63 -4.95 -30.45 9.43
N PHE A 64 -6.04 -29.94 8.87
CA PHE A 64 -7.29 -29.62 9.56
C PHE A 64 -7.86 -30.85 10.27
N ASN A 65 -7.96 -31.97 9.56
CA ASN A 65 -8.44 -33.24 10.12
C ASN A 65 -7.50 -33.76 11.23
N LEU A 66 -6.18 -33.64 11.04
CA LEU A 66 -5.19 -34.03 12.04
C LEU A 66 -5.31 -33.19 13.31
N LEU A 67 -5.37 -31.86 13.18
CA LEU A 67 -5.47 -30.95 14.31
C LEU A 67 -6.80 -31.11 15.06
N PHE A 68 -7.90 -31.35 14.33
CA PHE A 68 -9.17 -31.72 14.93
C PHE A 68 -9.05 -33.02 15.75
N PHE A 69 -8.45 -34.07 15.17
CA PHE A 69 -8.27 -35.35 15.87
C PHE A 69 -7.43 -35.20 17.13
N VAL A 70 -6.31 -34.46 17.06
CA VAL A 70 -5.46 -34.17 18.23
C VAL A 70 -6.25 -33.43 19.32
N ASN A 71 -7.05 -32.44 18.93
CA ASN A 71 -7.88 -31.68 19.87
C ASN A 71 -8.95 -32.58 20.52
N PHE A 72 -9.61 -33.42 19.72
CA PHE A 72 -10.61 -34.39 20.19
C PHE A 72 -10.02 -35.40 21.19
N CYS A 73 -8.84 -35.97 20.90
CA CYS A 73 -8.15 -36.88 21.80
C CYS A 73 -7.71 -36.20 23.10
N LYS A 74 -7.19 -34.97 23.03
CA LYS A 74 -6.80 -34.19 24.22
C LYS A 74 -8.00 -33.96 25.14
N ASN A 75 -9.15 -33.59 24.58
CA ASN A 75 -10.36 -33.41 25.37
C ASN A 75 -10.88 -34.73 25.94
N SER A 76 -10.81 -35.81 25.18
CA SER A 76 -11.21 -37.15 25.64
C SER A 76 -10.26 -37.74 26.70
N ALA A 77 -9.02 -37.26 26.81
CA ALA A 77 -8.08 -37.68 27.86
C ALA A 77 -8.31 -36.94 29.20
N ASN A 78 -8.89 -35.73 29.15
CA ASN A 78 -9.20 -34.90 30.32
C ASN A 78 -10.54 -35.30 31.00
N LEU A 79 -10.79 -36.60 31.20
CA LEU A 79 -12.03 -37.12 31.81
C LEU A 79 -12.18 -36.83 33.31
N ARG A 80 -11.14 -36.29 33.96
CA ARG A 80 -11.16 -35.98 35.39
C ARG A 80 -11.80 -34.63 35.71
N ASP A 81 -11.89 -33.73 34.72
CA ASP A 81 -12.75 -32.55 34.73
C ASP A 81 -13.95 -32.81 33.83
N ASN A 82 -15.16 -32.55 34.33
CA ASN A 82 -16.42 -32.77 33.62
C ASN A 82 -16.36 -32.27 32.17
N GLN A 83 -16.37 -33.18 31.19
CA GLN A 83 -16.63 -32.84 29.79
C GLN A 83 -18.05 -32.27 29.70
N THR A 84 -18.16 -30.94 29.72
CA THR A 84 -19.45 -30.27 29.53
C THR A 84 -19.88 -30.45 28.08
N LEU A 85 -21.18 -30.69 27.85
CA LEU A 85 -21.78 -30.76 26.51
C LEU A 85 -21.41 -29.52 25.68
N GLU A 86 -21.31 -28.35 26.34
CA GLU A 86 -20.85 -27.08 25.79
C GLU A 86 -19.47 -27.17 25.10
N THR A 87 -18.53 -27.91 25.68
CA THR A 87 -17.17 -28.05 25.12
C THR A 87 -17.20 -28.84 23.81
N ILE A 88 -17.98 -29.92 23.77
CA ILE A 88 -18.14 -30.76 22.58
C ILE A 88 -18.84 -29.97 21.47
N VAL A 89 -19.93 -29.28 21.79
CA VAL A 89 -20.67 -28.43 20.83
C VAL A 89 -19.77 -27.34 20.25
N THR A 90 -18.98 -26.67 21.09
CA THR A 90 -18.05 -25.62 20.64
C THR A 90 -17.01 -26.15 19.66
N MET A 91 -16.49 -27.37 19.87
CA MET A 91 -15.58 -28.01 18.92
C MET A 91 -16.25 -28.28 17.57
N PHE A 92 -17.46 -28.84 17.57
CA PHE A 92 -18.19 -29.10 16.32
C PHE A 92 -18.50 -27.81 15.55
N ILE A 93 -18.86 -26.73 16.25
CA ILE A 93 -19.07 -25.41 15.61
C ILE A 93 -17.78 -24.93 14.93
N ARG A 94 -16.62 -25.03 15.59
CA ARG A 94 -15.33 -24.65 14.98
C ARG A 94 -14.99 -25.48 13.74
N VAL A 95 -15.31 -26.78 13.76
CA VAL A 95 -15.11 -27.67 12.61
C VAL A 95 -16.01 -27.29 11.45
N ILE A 96 -17.30 -27.04 11.70
CA ILE A 96 -18.24 -26.60 10.67
C ILE A 96 -17.78 -25.27 10.06
N LEU A 97 -17.45 -24.28 10.90
CA LEU A 97 -16.97 -22.98 10.45
C LEU A 97 -15.67 -23.10 9.63
N GLY A 98 -14.69 -23.86 10.11
CA GLY A 98 -13.43 -24.03 9.39
C GLY A 98 -13.58 -24.74 8.05
N ASN A 99 -14.47 -25.73 7.95
CA ASN A 99 -14.80 -26.37 6.67
C ASN A 99 -15.50 -25.41 5.71
N VAL A 100 -16.47 -24.63 6.19
CA VAL A 100 -17.14 -23.60 5.37
C VAL A 100 -16.13 -22.58 4.84
N LEU A 101 -15.17 -22.15 5.67
CA LEU A 101 -14.10 -21.23 5.27
C LEU A 101 -13.18 -21.85 4.22
N LEU A 102 -12.72 -23.09 4.38
CA LEU A 102 -11.85 -23.77 3.41
C LEU A 102 -12.56 -24.02 2.07
N LEU A 103 -13.83 -24.44 2.10
CA LEU A 103 -14.63 -24.68 0.90
C LEU A 103 -14.83 -23.38 0.12
N ASN A 104 -15.24 -22.30 0.80
CA ASN A 104 -15.55 -21.01 0.19
C ASN A 104 -14.36 -20.05 0.10
N PHE A 105 -13.14 -20.51 0.39
CA PHE A 105 -11.96 -19.65 0.49
C PHE A 105 -11.78 -18.75 -0.73
N ASN A 106 -11.85 -19.30 -1.94
CA ASN A 106 -11.68 -18.53 -3.18
C ASN A 106 -12.74 -17.43 -3.32
N THR A 107 -14.00 -17.75 -3.02
CA THR A 107 -15.12 -16.79 -3.03
C THR A 107 -14.90 -15.67 -2.02
N ILE A 108 -14.41 -16.01 -0.82
CA ILE A 108 -14.10 -15.03 0.22
C ILE A 108 -12.98 -14.09 -0.22
N ILE A 109 -11.88 -14.62 -0.77
CA ILE A 109 -10.76 -13.80 -1.25
C ILE A 109 -11.18 -12.89 -2.40
N ASN A 110 -12.01 -13.37 -3.33
CA ASN A 110 -12.55 -12.54 -4.41
C ASN A 110 -13.41 -11.39 -3.86
N GLY A 111 -14.35 -11.69 -2.95
CA GLY A 111 -15.17 -10.67 -2.32
C GLY A 111 -14.36 -9.65 -1.53
N LEU A 112 -13.29 -10.08 -0.85
CA LEU A 112 -12.39 -9.17 -0.15
C LEU A 112 -11.56 -8.29 -1.10
N ALA A 113 -11.15 -8.81 -2.26
CA ALA A 113 -10.50 -8.04 -3.31
C ALA A 113 -11.44 -6.96 -3.90
N GLU A 114 -12.71 -7.29 -4.10
CA GLU A 114 -13.74 -6.33 -4.54
C GLU A 114 -13.98 -5.25 -3.47
N ILE A 115 -14.08 -5.64 -2.19
CA ILE A 115 -14.22 -4.68 -1.08
C ILE A 115 -13.00 -3.76 -1.00
N MET A 116 -11.79 -4.29 -1.14
CA MET A 116 -10.56 -3.49 -1.15
C MET A 116 -10.61 -2.40 -2.23
N GLN A 117 -11.02 -2.77 -3.45
CA GLN A 117 -11.19 -1.82 -4.55
C GLN A 117 -12.32 -0.81 -4.29
N ALA A 118 -13.46 -1.27 -3.77
CA ALA A 118 -14.59 -0.38 -3.46
C ALA A 118 -14.19 0.68 -2.42
N VAL A 119 -13.47 0.29 -1.37
CA VAL A 119 -12.95 1.21 -0.35
C VAL A 119 -11.96 2.20 -0.98
N PHE A 120 -11.10 1.75 -1.89
CA PHE A 120 -10.19 2.65 -2.61
C PHE A 120 -10.97 3.76 -3.34
N PHE A 121 -12.00 3.42 -4.11
CA PHE A 121 -12.78 4.42 -4.86
C PHE A 121 -13.60 5.37 -3.98
N ILE A 122 -13.98 4.94 -2.77
CA ILE A 122 -14.60 5.83 -1.77
C ILE A 122 -13.57 6.86 -1.27
N VAL A 123 -12.33 6.43 -1.01
CA VAL A 123 -11.27 7.28 -0.46
C VAL A 123 -10.66 8.22 -1.51
N ALA A 124 -10.48 7.71 -2.73
CA ALA A 124 -9.90 8.42 -3.86
C ALA A 124 -10.84 8.33 -5.08
N PRO A 125 -11.91 9.13 -5.12
CA PRO A 125 -12.78 9.21 -6.29
C PRO A 125 -12.01 9.67 -7.53
N ASP A 126 -12.47 9.26 -8.70
CA ASP A 126 -11.86 9.56 -10.00
C ASP A 126 -11.46 11.05 -10.12
N GLY A 127 -10.20 11.30 -10.44
CA GLY A 127 -9.63 12.65 -10.60
C GLY A 127 -9.13 13.33 -9.32
N THR A 128 -9.39 12.77 -8.13
CA THR A 128 -8.98 13.39 -6.85
C THR A 128 -7.81 12.71 -6.14
N GLY A 129 -7.33 11.57 -6.66
CA GLY A 129 -6.30 10.77 -6.01
C GLY A 129 -4.86 11.16 -6.32
N SER A 130 -4.60 11.92 -7.39
CA SER A 130 -3.23 12.22 -7.80
C SER A 130 -2.60 13.28 -6.87
N ILE A 131 -1.39 13.00 -6.39
CA ILE A 131 -0.53 13.99 -5.74
C ILE A 131 0.18 14.77 -6.84
N ALA A 132 -0.59 15.40 -7.72
CA ALA A 132 -0.02 16.10 -8.86
C ALA A 132 0.62 17.41 -8.39
N LEU A 133 1.86 17.64 -8.80
CA LEU A 133 2.49 18.96 -8.70
C LEU A 133 2.05 19.80 -9.90
N GLN A 134 1.68 21.05 -9.66
CA GLN A 134 1.21 21.97 -10.72
C GLN A 134 2.41 22.63 -11.41
N GLY A 135 2.61 22.33 -12.69
CA GLY A 135 3.74 22.83 -13.48
C GLY A 135 3.56 24.25 -14.05
N ASP A 136 2.34 24.80 -14.01
CA ASP A 136 2.00 26.08 -14.65
C ASP A 136 2.71 27.29 -14.01
N SER A 137 3.14 27.16 -12.75
CA SER A 137 3.91 28.19 -12.05
C SER A 137 5.43 28.06 -12.24
N VAL A 138 5.92 26.98 -12.86
CA VAL A 138 7.37 26.76 -13.05
C VAL A 138 7.97 27.85 -13.94
N ASP A 139 7.20 28.41 -14.87
CA ASP A 139 7.66 29.51 -15.71
C ASP A 139 7.95 30.78 -14.91
N ASP A 140 7.22 31.01 -13.81
CA ASP A 140 7.36 32.20 -12.96
C ASP A 140 8.55 32.10 -11.98
N TRP A 141 9.08 30.89 -11.77
CA TRP A 141 10.17 30.67 -10.81
C TRP A 141 11.53 31.11 -11.35
N PHE A 142 11.70 31.13 -12.67
CA PHE A 142 12.98 31.39 -13.33
C PHE A 142 12.92 32.76 -14.03
N TRP A 143 13.38 33.81 -13.34
CA TRP A 143 13.54 35.16 -13.90
C TRP A 143 15.02 35.57 -13.90
N ASP A 144 15.41 36.42 -14.88
CA ASP A 144 16.77 36.95 -15.16
C ASP A 144 17.87 36.54 -14.17
N TYR A 145 18.51 35.39 -14.41
CA TYR A 145 19.64 34.91 -13.61
C TYR A 145 20.96 35.52 -14.05
N ASP A 146 21.74 36.00 -13.07
CA ASP A 146 23.18 36.15 -13.22
C ASP A 146 23.82 34.77 -13.54
N ALA A 147 24.98 34.78 -14.22
CA ALA A 147 25.65 33.54 -14.65
C ALA A 147 25.91 32.55 -13.48
N ASP A 148 26.18 33.07 -12.29
CA ASP A 148 26.47 32.27 -11.09
C ASP A 148 25.21 31.60 -10.51
N SER A 149 24.06 32.29 -10.52
CA SER A 149 22.78 31.76 -10.03
C SER A 149 22.16 30.76 -11.00
N MET A 150 22.43 30.92 -12.30
CA MET A 150 22.05 29.97 -13.34
C MET A 150 22.71 28.59 -13.15
N MET A 151 24.01 28.55 -12.81
CA MET A 151 24.70 27.28 -12.52
C MET A 151 24.14 26.57 -11.27
N LEU A 152 23.84 27.32 -10.21
CA LEU A 152 23.24 26.75 -9.00
C LEU A 152 21.85 26.18 -9.27
N SER A 153 21.02 26.92 -10.02
CA SER A 153 19.69 26.50 -10.44
C SER A 153 19.73 25.22 -11.30
N LEU A 154 20.70 25.10 -12.21
CA LEU A 154 20.90 23.89 -13.01
C LEU A 154 21.20 22.67 -12.13
N ILE A 155 22.15 22.80 -11.18
CA ILE A 155 22.52 21.72 -10.27
C ILE A 155 21.30 21.29 -9.43
N LEU A 156 20.56 22.25 -8.87
CA LEU A 156 19.37 21.93 -8.07
C LEU A 156 18.28 21.27 -8.92
N SER A 157 18.07 21.73 -10.15
CA SER A 157 17.09 21.17 -11.07
C SER A 157 17.43 19.73 -11.47
N MET A 158 18.72 19.41 -11.62
CA MET A 158 19.20 18.03 -11.80
C MET A 158 18.92 17.16 -10.57
N VAL A 159 19.20 17.67 -9.37
CA VAL A 159 18.89 16.97 -8.11
C VAL A 159 17.39 16.73 -7.99
N PHE A 160 16.57 17.74 -8.30
CA PHE A 160 15.11 17.65 -8.28
C PHE A 160 14.60 16.52 -9.19
N LEU A 161 15.10 16.46 -10.44
CA LEU A 161 14.74 15.42 -11.39
C LEU A 161 15.11 14.03 -10.88
N LEU A 162 16.30 13.87 -10.31
CA LEU A 162 16.73 12.60 -9.71
C LEU A 162 15.86 12.20 -8.52
N VAL A 163 15.50 13.16 -7.66
CA VAL A 163 14.62 12.93 -6.51
C VAL A 163 13.22 12.55 -6.98
N ALA A 164 12.63 13.28 -7.93
CA ALA A 164 11.31 12.98 -8.48
C ALA A 164 11.24 11.56 -9.07
N LEU A 165 12.27 11.17 -9.83
CA LEU A 165 12.38 9.83 -10.39
C LEU A 165 12.56 8.77 -9.29
N ALA A 166 13.51 8.96 -8.36
CA ALA A 166 13.78 8.00 -7.31
C ALA A 166 12.58 7.80 -6.37
N VAL A 167 11.95 8.89 -5.93
CA VAL A 167 10.81 8.84 -5.02
C VAL A 167 9.55 8.31 -5.72
N GLY A 168 9.32 8.70 -6.97
CA GLY A 168 8.23 8.14 -7.79
C GLY A 168 8.36 6.63 -7.98
N LEU A 169 9.58 6.13 -8.26
CA LEU A 169 9.85 4.69 -8.36
C LEU A 169 9.65 3.97 -7.02
N LEU A 170 10.08 4.58 -5.90
CA LEU A 170 9.85 4.03 -4.57
C LEU A 170 8.36 3.91 -4.24
N LEU A 171 7.53 4.84 -4.72
CA LEU A 171 6.08 4.81 -4.54
C LEU A 171 5.45 3.63 -5.29
N ILE A 172 5.80 3.45 -6.58
CA ILE A 172 5.34 2.30 -7.37
C ILE A 172 5.80 0.97 -6.73
N LEU A 173 7.08 0.89 -6.33
CA LEU A 173 7.62 -0.30 -5.68
C LEU A 173 6.89 -0.62 -4.37
N HIS A 174 6.52 0.40 -3.59
CA HIS A 174 5.73 0.22 -2.39
C HIS A 174 4.36 -0.41 -2.71
N VAL A 175 3.64 0.11 -3.71
CA VAL A 175 2.32 -0.43 -4.12
C VAL A 175 2.45 -1.88 -4.58
N TYR A 176 3.46 -2.23 -5.38
CA TYR A 176 3.74 -3.63 -5.72
C TYR A 176 4.07 -4.49 -4.49
N GLY A 177 4.79 -3.93 -3.52
CA GLY A 177 5.08 -4.58 -2.25
C GLY A 177 3.81 -4.95 -1.46
N LEU A 178 2.78 -4.09 -1.49
CA LEU A 178 1.48 -4.37 -0.88
C LEU A 178 0.80 -5.58 -1.54
N PHE A 179 0.80 -5.63 -2.88
CA PHE A 179 0.24 -6.77 -3.61
C PHE A 179 0.96 -8.06 -3.28
N ILE A 180 2.29 -8.08 -3.33
CA ILE A 180 3.09 -9.27 -2.99
C ILE A 180 2.78 -9.75 -1.57
N LYS A 181 2.67 -8.82 -0.61
CA LYS A 181 2.30 -9.12 0.79
C LYS A 181 0.92 -9.79 0.87
N VAL A 182 -0.10 -9.27 0.17
CA VAL A 182 -1.45 -9.86 0.13
C VAL A 182 -1.44 -11.23 -0.56
N PHE A 183 -0.74 -11.40 -1.67
CA PHE A 183 -0.62 -12.69 -2.35
C PHE A 183 0.01 -13.76 -1.46
N PHE A 184 1.04 -13.40 -0.70
CA PHE A 184 1.63 -14.31 0.28
C PHE A 184 0.59 -14.77 1.31
N TYR A 185 -0.17 -13.83 1.90
CA TYR A 185 -1.19 -14.19 2.88
C TYR A 185 -2.35 -15.00 2.28
N ILE A 186 -2.77 -14.73 1.05
CA ILE A 186 -3.77 -15.52 0.33
C ILE A 186 -3.31 -16.98 0.19
N VAL A 187 -2.07 -17.21 -0.25
CA VAL A 187 -1.53 -18.57 -0.45
C VAL A 187 -1.40 -19.32 0.88
N VAL A 188 -0.99 -18.65 1.95
CA VAL A 188 -0.85 -19.26 3.29
C VAL A 188 -2.20 -19.43 4.01
N GLY A 189 -3.24 -18.71 3.60
CA GLY A 189 -4.54 -18.69 4.26
C GLY A 189 -5.19 -20.05 4.52
N PRO A 190 -5.22 -21.00 3.55
CA PRO A 190 -5.75 -22.33 3.80
C PRO A 190 -5.02 -23.09 4.92
N LEU A 191 -3.70 -22.88 5.06
CA LEU A 191 -2.90 -23.49 6.12
C LEU A 191 -3.22 -22.87 7.48
N ALA A 192 -3.46 -21.56 7.53
CA ALA A 192 -3.89 -20.89 8.76
C ALA A 192 -5.30 -21.33 9.18
N ILE A 193 -6.24 -21.43 8.25
CA ILE A 193 -7.61 -21.91 8.54
C ILE A 193 -7.58 -23.37 9.00
N ALA A 194 -6.62 -24.17 8.54
CA ALA A 194 -6.43 -25.54 9.01
C ALA A 194 -6.26 -25.65 10.55
N THR A 195 -5.84 -24.57 11.22
CA THR A 195 -5.61 -24.60 12.67
C THR A 195 -6.84 -24.28 13.52
N VAL A 196 -7.94 -23.82 12.91
CA VAL A 196 -9.22 -23.49 13.58
C VAL A 196 -9.76 -24.60 14.50
N PRO A 197 -9.80 -25.88 14.09
CA PRO A 197 -10.32 -26.94 14.95
C PRO A 197 -9.27 -27.49 15.92
N GLY A 198 -8.03 -26.99 15.85
CA GLY A 198 -6.92 -27.43 16.68
C GLY A 198 -7.06 -27.01 18.15
N PRO A 199 -6.13 -27.47 19.01
CA PRO A 199 -6.07 -27.03 20.40
C PRO A 199 -5.85 -25.51 20.49
N GLU A 200 -6.17 -24.90 21.65
CA GLU A 200 -6.19 -23.44 21.81
C GLU A 200 -4.93 -22.71 21.30
N GLY A 201 -3.75 -23.30 21.46
CA GLY A 201 -2.50 -22.75 20.93
C GLY A 201 -2.47 -22.67 19.39
N ALA A 202 -3.00 -23.68 18.70
CA ALA A 202 -3.06 -23.71 17.24
C ALA A 202 -4.20 -22.82 16.70
N ALA A 203 -5.35 -22.80 17.36
CA ALA A 203 -6.48 -21.97 16.96
C ALA A 203 -6.16 -20.46 16.96
N LYS A 204 -5.29 -20.00 17.89
CA LYS A 204 -4.77 -18.63 17.91
C LYS A 204 -3.99 -18.24 16.64
N SER A 205 -3.37 -19.21 15.95
CA SER A 205 -2.67 -18.95 14.69
C SER A 205 -3.64 -18.53 13.57
N ALA A 206 -4.83 -19.13 13.51
CA ALA A 206 -5.86 -18.73 12.55
C ALA A 206 -6.34 -17.30 12.82
N GLU A 207 -6.61 -16.98 14.10
CA GLU A 207 -7.03 -15.63 14.51
C GLU A 207 -5.96 -14.57 14.17
N SER A 208 -4.69 -14.87 14.47
CA SER A 208 -3.56 -14.00 14.13
C SER A 208 -3.43 -13.79 12.62
N TRP A 209 -3.64 -14.83 11.82
CA TRP A 209 -3.64 -14.72 10.37
C TRP A 209 -4.77 -13.81 9.88
N PHE A 210 -6.01 -13.98 10.36
CA PHE A 210 -7.13 -13.11 9.97
C PHE A 210 -6.85 -11.65 10.30
N LYS A 211 -6.34 -11.36 11.51
CA LYS A 211 -5.94 -10.00 11.91
C LYS A 211 -4.88 -9.42 10.97
N THR A 212 -3.83 -10.20 10.70
CA THR A 212 -2.72 -9.77 9.84
C THR A 212 -3.18 -9.56 8.40
N PHE A 213 -4.05 -10.43 7.89
CA PHE A 213 -4.59 -10.34 6.53
C PHE A 213 -5.49 -9.13 6.37
N LEU A 214 -6.39 -8.85 7.33
CA LEU A 214 -7.21 -7.65 7.34
C LEU A 214 -6.36 -6.37 7.44
N CYS A 215 -5.29 -6.38 8.24
CA CYS A 215 -4.34 -5.26 8.24
C CYS A 215 -3.69 -5.06 6.88
N ALA A 216 -3.24 -6.13 6.22
CA ALA A 216 -2.63 -6.05 4.89
C ALA A 216 -3.59 -5.51 3.83
N LEU A 217 -4.88 -5.87 3.89
CA LEU A 217 -5.91 -5.28 3.03
C LEU A 217 -6.16 -3.81 3.39
N GLY A 218 -6.18 -3.49 4.68
CA GLY A 218 -6.29 -2.13 5.18
C GLY A 218 -5.15 -1.21 4.74
N GLU A 219 -3.94 -1.76 4.53
CA GLU A 219 -2.79 -0.98 4.04
C GLU A 219 -3.04 -0.34 2.67
N PHE A 220 -3.86 -0.95 1.80
CA PHE A 220 -4.26 -0.35 0.52
C PHE A 220 -5.10 0.91 0.74
N ALA A 221 -6.14 0.80 1.55
CA ALA A 221 -7.01 1.91 1.89
C ALA A 221 -6.26 3.01 2.66
N GLY A 222 -5.39 2.62 3.60
CA GLY A 222 -4.56 3.54 4.37
C GLY A 222 -3.55 4.28 3.48
N THR A 223 -2.93 3.59 2.52
CA THR A 223 -2.03 4.21 1.54
C THR A 223 -2.78 5.22 0.66
N ALA A 224 -3.94 4.84 0.12
CA ALA A 224 -4.77 5.77 -0.66
C ALA A 224 -5.21 6.99 0.16
N LEU A 225 -5.56 6.80 1.43
CA LEU A 225 -5.98 7.86 2.34
C LEU A 225 -4.83 8.82 2.67
N VAL A 226 -3.63 8.29 2.95
CA VAL A 226 -2.44 9.11 3.18
C VAL A 226 -2.08 9.91 1.93
N LEU A 227 -2.12 9.28 0.74
CA LEU A 227 -1.86 9.98 -0.51
C LEU A 227 -2.90 11.08 -0.77
N ARG A 228 -4.16 10.82 -0.43
CA ARG A 228 -5.25 11.81 -0.50
C ARG A 228 -5.02 13.00 0.44
N PHE A 229 -4.57 12.76 1.67
CA PHE A 229 -4.19 13.82 2.60
C PHE A 229 -3.01 14.64 2.07
N CYS A 230 -1.99 13.99 1.51
CA CYS A 230 -0.87 14.69 0.88
C CYS A 230 -1.34 15.58 -0.28
N SER A 231 -2.22 15.06 -1.15
CA SER A 231 -2.83 15.85 -2.23
C SER A 231 -3.65 17.04 -1.70
N ALA A 232 -4.44 16.84 -0.65
CA ALA A 232 -5.18 17.93 -0.01
C ALA A 232 -4.27 19.00 0.61
N MET A 233 -3.14 18.60 1.21
CA MET A 233 -2.17 19.53 1.78
C MET A 233 -1.48 20.40 0.72
N ILE A 234 -1.16 19.82 -0.44
CA ILE A 234 -0.58 20.56 -1.57
C ILE A 234 -1.57 21.60 -2.10
N ASN A 235 -2.82 21.17 -2.35
CA ASN A 235 -3.85 22.05 -2.90
C ASN A 235 -4.36 23.09 -1.90
N GLY A 236 -4.32 22.80 -0.60
CA GLY A 236 -4.83 23.65 0.48
C GLY A 236 -3.82 24.66 1.03
N SER A 237 -2.74 24.97 0.32
CA SER A 237 -1.66 25.89 0.76
C SER A 237 -0.94 25.48 2.07
N GLY A 238 -1.07 24.21 2.51
CA GLY A 238 -0.64 23.75 3.84
C GLY A 238 0.84 23.36 3.96
N PHE A 239 1.53 23.09 2.85
CA PHE A 239 2.97 22.78 2.83
C PHE A 239 3.82 23.80 2.08
N ILE A 240 3.18 24.65 1.26
CA ILE A 240 3.85 25.72 0.52
C ILE A 240 4.05 26.89 1.48
N ILE A 241 5.20 26.92 2.16
CA ILE A 241 5.58 28.03 3.04
C ILE A 241 5.85 29.25 2.13
N PRO A 242 5.18 30.39 2.34
CA PRO A 242 5.44 31.59 1.55
C PRO A 242 6.93 31.91 1.53
N VAL A 243 7.45 32.30 0.35
CA VAL A 243 8.86 32.67 0.19
C VAL A 243 9.14 33.82 1.17
N PRO A 244 10.10 33.67 2.10
CA PRO A 244 10.47 34.76 3.00
C PRO A 244 10.93 35.99 2.21
N ASP A 245 10.56 37.20 2.64
CA ASP A 245 10.85 38.46 1.92
C ASP A 245 12.35 38.67 1.63
N ASN A 246 13.25 38.04 2.40
CA ASN A 246 14.70 38.10 2.24
C ASN A 246 15.27 37.06 1.23
N LEU A 247 14.44 36.16 0.71
CA LEU A 247 14.83 35.07 -0.20
C LEU A 247 14.22 35.20 -1.61
N LEU A 248 13.65 36.35 -1.97
CA LEU A 248 13.05 36.58 -3.29
C LEU A 248 14.02 36.34 -4.46
N VAL A 249 15.32 36.57 -4.26
CA VAL A 249 16.39 36.28 -5.25
C VAL A 249 16.60 34.76 -5.45
N TYR A 250 16.17 33.93 -4.48
CA TYR A 250 16.31 32.47 -4.45
C TYR A 250 14.95 31.76 -4.46
N GLU A 251 13.91 32.42 -4.94
CA GLU A 251 12.53 31.93 -4.96
C GLU A 251 12.41 30.57 -5.67
N SER A 252 13.12 30.37 -6.78
CA SER A 252 13.17 29.06 -7.47
C SER A 252 13.72 27.95 -6.59
N LEU A 253 14.81 28.20 -5.86
CA LEU A 253 15.44 27.20 -5.00
C LEU A 253 14.49 26.80 -3.87
N TRP A 254 13.76 27.79 -3.33
CA TRP A 254 12.76 27.57 -2.29
C TRP A 254 11.59 26.73 -2.81
N ASN A 255 11.00 27.09 -3.94
CA ASN A 255 9.85 26.38 -4.53
C ASN A 255 10.21 24.95 -4.96
N ILE A 256 11.38 24.76 -5.59
CA ILE A 256 11.90 23.42 -5.95
C ILE A 256 12.16 22.60 -4.68
N GLY A 257 12.74 23.21 -3.63
CA GLY A 257 12.98 22.57 -2.34
C GLY A 257 11.70 22.08 -1.66
N GLN A 258 10.64 22.89 -1.69
CA GLN A 258 9.34 22.50 -1.15
C GLN A 258 8.72 21.34 -1.92
N CYS A 259 8.79 21.36 -3.24
CA CYS A 259 8.29 20.26 -4.06
C CYS A 259 9.00 18.94 -3.73
N MET A 260 10.33 18.96 -3.54
CA MET A 260 11.07 17.78 -3.08
C MET A 260 10.59 17.29 -1.71
N LEU A 261 10.40 18.20 -0.76
CA LEU A 261 9.94 17.84 0.57
C LEU A 261 8.53 17.23 0.56
N VAL A 262 7.62 17.73 -0.28
CA VAL A 262 6.28 17.14 -0.47
C VAL A 262 6.39 15.70 -0.99
N MET A 263 7.23 15.47 -2.00
CA MET A 263 7.45 14.12 -2.54
C MET A 263 7.99 13.18 -1.45
N PHE A 264 8.96 13.65 -0.66
CA PHE A 264 9.49 12.89 0.47
C PHE A 264 8.44 12.61 1.54
N LEU A 265 7.63 13.61 1.89
CA LEU A 265 6.56 13.44 2.87
C LEU A 265 5.57 12.37 2.41
N ALA A 266 5.15 12.40 1.14
CA ALA A 266 4.24 11.40 0.58
C ALA A 266 4.81 9.97 0.73
N ILE A 267 6.06 9.73 0.30
CA ILE A 267 6.64 8.38 0.38
C ILE A 267 6.90 7.93 1.82
N LEU A 268 7.33 8.84 2.71
CA LEU A 268 7.62 8.53 4.10
C LEU A 268 6.34 8.18 4.85
N SER A 269 5.28 8.97 4.65
CA SER A 269 3.97 8.70 5.26
C SER A 269 3.39 7.37 4.77
N VAL A 270 3.47 7.08 3.46
CA VAL A 270 3.00 5.81 2.90
C VAL A 270 3.74 4.61 3.51
N LYS A 271 5.06 4.70 3.70
CA LYS A 271 5.84 3.63 4.35
C LYS A 271 5.43 3.37 5.81
N THR A 272 4.86 4.36 6.49
CA THR A 272 4.42 4.22 7.89
C THR A 272 3.02 3.62 8.05
N VAL A 273 2.24 3.49 6.97
CA VAL A 273 0.83 3.04 7.00
C VAL A 273 0.65 1.69 7.71
N ASP A 274 1.49 0.70 7.40
CA ASP A 274 1.44 -0.63 8.04
C ASP A 274 1.52 -0.52 9.58
N SER A 275 2.49 0.25 10.07
CA SER A 275 2.68 0.46 11.51
C SER A 275 1.53 1.25 12.15
N MET A 276 0.95 2.22 11.42
CA MET A 276 -0.19 3.00 11.89
C MET A 276 -1.43 2.11 12.04
N ILE A 277 -1.74 1.31 11.02
CA ILE A 277 -2.89 0.41 11.02
C ILE A 277 -2.78 -0.62 12.15
N ARG A 278 -1.64 -1.28 12.29
CA ARG A 278 -1.44 -2.27 13.36
C ARG A 278 -1.64 -1.66 14.75
N ARG A 279 -1.07 -0.47 14.98
CA ARG A 279 -1.24 0.25 16.26
C ARG A 279 -2.67 0.73 16.49
N SER A 280 -3.36 1.18 15.45
CA SER A 280 -4.75 1.64 15.55
C SER A 280 -5.72 0.51 15.91
N PHE A 281 -5.49 -0.71 15.40
CA PHE A 281 -6.35 -1.86 15.69
C PHE A 281 -5.92 -2.67 16.92
N GLY A 282 -4.85 -2.25 17.63
CA GLY A 282 -4.46 -2.83 18.91
C GLY A 282 -3.91 -4.26 18.80
N PHE A 283 -3.23 -4.58 17.71
CA PHE A 283 -2.52 -5.86 17.52
C PHE A 283 -1.01 -5.70 17.68
#